data_AF-A0A0C2F6U4-F1
#
_entry.id   AF-A0A0C2F6U4-F1
#
_cell.length_a   1.000
_cell.length_b   1.000
_cell.length_c   1.000
_cell.angle_alpha   90.00
_cell.angle_beta   90.00
_cell.angle_gamma   90.00
#
_symmetry.space_group_name_H-M   'P 1'
#
loop_
_entity.id
_entity.type
_entity.pdbx_description
1 polymer ?
#
loop_
_entity_poly.entity_id
_entity_poly.type
_entity_poly.pdbx_seq_one_letter_code
_entity_poly.pdbx_strand_id
1 'polypeptide(L)'
;IEIGRVLLKTERADLWLLDDFQGSSIPLLRVSLSNLSLDRQSEDRLVSSFALSADYFNQRVFGWEPMVEKWSVLRFLIAKKDNSRNVDLVAESRSTLDINITEQLMQQAMQFSSRWPAIRASFERDDFRYRFHLGFCHDNSLRAVEDIQLARTQQRKATVRWITVPKDKEHTFEFPARLLLYS
;
A
#
# COMPACT_ATOMS: atom_id res chain seq x y z
N ILE A 1 -13.13 2.90 36.17
CA ILE A 1 -12.33 3.99 35.56
C ILE A 1 -13.02 4.36 34.27
N GLU A 2 -13.86 5.40 34.27
CA GLU A 2 -14.42 5.91 33.02
C GLU A 2 -13.32 6.68 32.30
N ILE A 3 -12.89 6.18 31.15
CA ILE A 3 -11.88 6.83 30.33
C ILE A 3 -12.59 8.02 29.65
N GLY A 4 -12.51 9.19 30.27
CA GLY A 4 -13.22 10.39 29.80
C GLY A 4 -12.68 10.99 28.50
N ARG A 5 -11.46 10.62 28.07
CA ARG A 5 -10.87 11.10 26.81
C ARG A 5 -9.74 10.17 26.34
N VAL A 6 -9.69 9.89 25.04
CA VAL A 6 -8.56 9.16 24.42
C VAL A 6 -7.99 10.02 23.29
N LEU A 7 -6.70 10.38 23.41
CA LEU A 7 -5.96 11.10 22.38
C LEU A 7 -4.89 10.17 21.81
N LEU A 8 -4.98 9.90 20.51
CA LEU A 8 -3.98 9.16 19.75
C LEU A 8 -3.39 10.08 18.69
N LYS A 9 -2.07 10.23 18.70
CA LYS A 9 -1.32 10.95 17.68
C LYS A 9 -0.26 10.02 17.13
N THR A 10 -0.22 9.87 15.81
CA THR A 10 0.86 9.15 15.15
C THR A 10 1.26 9.91 13.89
N GLU A 11 2.57 10.00 13.68
CA GLU A 11 3.12 10.62 12.47
C GLU A 11 2.83 9.77 11.25
N ARG A 12 2.89 8.44 11.40
CA ARG A 12 2.70 7.49 10.31
C ARG A 12 2.22 6.12 10.80
N ALA A 13 1.29 5.54 10.08
CA ALA A 13 0.84 4.15 10.24
C ALA A 13 0.61 3.55 8.85
N ASP A 14 1.22 2.40 8.57
CA ASP A 14 1.12 1.73 7.27
C ASP A 14 0.45 0.36 7.45
N LEU A 15 -0.62 0.11 6.69
CA LEU A 15 -1.30 -1.17 6.59
C LEU A 15 -0.89 -1.85 5.28
N TRP A 16 -0.47 -3.11 5.37
CA TRP A 16 -0.01 -3.90 4.22
C TRP A 16 -0.95 -5.07 4.00
N LEU A 17 -1.45 -5.22 2.78
CA LEU A 17 -2.14 -6.40 2.31
C LEU A 17 -1.14 -7.26 1.53
N LEU A 18 -0.95 -8.50 1.97
CA LEU A 18 -0.05 -9.46 1.35
C LEU A 18 -0.86 -10.66 0.85
N ASP A 19 -0.49 -11.21 -0.31
CA ASP A 19 -0.94 -12.50 -0.79
C ASP A 19 0.05 -13.57 -0.32
N ASP A 20 -0.38 -14.49 0.53
CA ASP A 20 0.42 -15.60 1.05
C ASP A 20 0.01 -16.97 0.46
N PHE A 21 -0.89 -16.99 -0.52
CA PHE A 21 -1.53 -18.22 -1.01
C PHE A 21 -0.55 -19.24 -1.61
N GLN A 22 0.60 -18.80 -2.12
CA GLN A 22 1.64 -19.67 -2.73
C GLN A 22 2.91 -19.78 -1.88
N GLY A 23 2.87 -19.41 -0.59
CA GLY A 23 4.03 -19.49 0.30
C GLY A 23 5.07 -18.38 0.12
N SER A 24 5.00 -17.61 -0.97
CA SER A 24 5.68 -16.32 -1.12
C SER A 24 4.72 -15.20 -0.72
N SER A 25 5.01 -14.47 0.36
CA SER A 25 4.23 -13.30 0.76
C SER A 25 4.48 -12.13 -0.19
N ILE A 26 3.64 -12.00 -1.22
CA ILE A 26 3.75 -10.95 -2.22
C ILE A 26 2.89 -9.75 -1.79
N PRO A 27 3.44 -8.52 -1.73
CA PRO A 27 2.62 -7.36 -1.42
C PRO A 27 1.57 -7.11 -2.51
N LEU A 28 0.37 -6.72 -2.10
CA LEU A 28 -0.73 -6.34 -2.99
C LEU A 28 -1.07 -4.85 -2.86
N LEU A 29 -1.25 -4.38 -1.63
CA LEU A 29 -1.69 -3.02 -1.34
C LEU A 29 -0.99 -2.51 -0.09
N ARG A 30 -0.60 -1.24 -0.10
CA ARG A 30 -0.14 -0.50 1.06
C ARG A 30 -1.02 0.72 1.24
N VAL A 31 -1.70 0.81 2.37
CA VAL A 31 -2.45 2.00 2.78
C VAL A 31 -1.63 2.71 3.84
N SER A 32 -1.28 3.97 3.59
CA SER A 32 -0.48 4.78 4.51
C SER A 32 -1.35 5.89 5.09
N LEU A 33 -1.36 6.00 6.40
CA LEU A 33 -1.98 7.09 7.14
C LEU A 33 -0.87 7.94 7.74
N SER A 34 -0.90 9.25 7.50
CA SER A 34 0.09 10.19 8.02
C SER A 34 -0.56 11.36 8.75
N ASN A 35 0.16 11.98 9.67
CA ASN A 35 -0.33 13.09 10.48
C ASN A 35 -1.68 12.77 11.17
N LEU A 36 -1.85 11.53 11.63
CA LEU A 36 -3.08 11.11 12.29
C LEU A 36 -3.14 11.75 13.67
N SER A 37 -4.15 12.58 13.88
CA SER A 37 -4.63 12.98 15.19
C SER A 37 -6.03 12.42 15.37
N LEU A 38 -6.27 11.75 16.49
CA LEU A 38 -7.54 11.17 16.85
C LEU A 38 -7.84 11.53 18.30
N ASP A 39 -8.87 12.33 18.49
CA ASP A 39 -9.34 12.83 19.78
C ASP A 39 -10.76 12.33 20.02
N ARG A 40 -10.88 11.31 20.87
CA ARG A 40 -12.15 10.81 21.37
C ARG A 40 -12.50 11.59 22.63
N GLN A 41 -13.38 12.58 22.49
CA GLN A 41 -13.77 13.51 23.55
C GLN A 41 -14.87 12.95 24.45
N SER A 42 -15.68 12.03 23.94
CA SER A 42 -16.69 11.29 24.68
C SER A 42 -16.98 9.97 23.96
N GLU A 43 -17.80 9.10 24.57
CA GLU A 43 -18.22 7.86 23.91
C GLU A 43 -18.93 8.11 22.57
N ASP A 44 -19.63 9.23 22.49
CA ASP A 44 -20.45 9.61 21.34
C ASP A 44 -19.76 10.59 20.36
N ARG A 45 -18.54 11.04 20.65
CA ARG A 45 -17.84 12.04 19.80
C ARG A 45 -16.38 11.70 19.56
N LEU A 46 -16.05 11.49 18.28
CA LEU A 46 -14.69 11.27 17.78
C LEU A 46 -14.35 12.35 16.76
N VAL A 47 -13.23 13.05 16.97
CA VAL A 47 -12.67 14.01 16.01
C VAL A 47 -11.32 13.49 15.56
N SER A 48 -11.08 13.47 14.26
CA SER A 48 -9.78 13.07 13.71
C SER A 48 -9.35 13.96 12.56
N SER A 49 -8.04 14.11 12.39
CA SER A 49 -7.41 14.66 11.20
C SER A 49 -6.33 13.70 10.73
N PHE A 50 -6.19 13.49 9.43
CA PHE A 50 -5.18 12.58 8.88
C PHE A 50 -4.96 12.86 7.41
N ALA A 51 -3.86 12.39 6.85
CA ALA A 51 -3.69 12.28 5.41
C ALA A 51 -3.58 10.81 5.01
N LEU A 52 -4.39 10.40 4.04
CA LEU A 52 -4.50 9.04 3.53
C LEU A 52 -3.83 8.94 2.17
N SER A 53 -3.03 7.91 1.94
CA SER A 53 -2.58 7.52 0.61
C SER A 53 -2.63 6.00 0.46
N ALA A 54 -2.72 5.52 -0.76
CA ALA A 54 -2.70 4.09 -1.03
C ALA A 54 -1.89 3.79 -2.29
N ASP A 55 -1.02 2.80 -2.20
CA ASP A 55 -0.21 2.30 -3.30
C ASP A 55 -0.54 0.84 -3.52
N TYR A 56 -0.64 0.40 -4.77
CA TYR A 56 -0.73 -1.01 -5.10
C TYR A 56 0.62 -1.50 -5.64
N PHE A 57 0.89 -2.78 -5.45
CA PHE A 57 2.10 -3.38 -5.97
C PHE A 57 1.84 -3.94 -7.37
N ASN A 58 2.38 -3.26 -8.38
CA ASN A 58 2.34 -3.73 -9.74
C ASN A 58 3.40 -4.81 -9.95
N GLN A 59 2.93 -6.05 -10.10
CA GLN A 59 3.78 -7.22 -10.30
C GLN A 59 4.46 -7.25 -11.68
N ARG A 60 3.90 -6.58 -12.70
CA ARG A 60 4.49 -6.53 -14.05
C ARG A 60 5.76 -5.69 -14.10
N VAL A 61 5.76 -4.54 -13.43
CA VAL A 61 6.93 -3.66 -13.33
C VAL A 61 7.73 -3.86 -12.05
N PHE A 62 7.25 -4.75 -11.18
CA PHE A 62 7.83 -5.08 -9.88
C PHE A 62 8.07 -3.83 -9.01
N GLY A 63 7.02 -3.03 -8.84
CA GLY A 63 7.11 -1.73 -8.17
C GLY A 63 5.78 -1.25 -7.59
N TRP A 64 5.88 -0.26 -6.71
CA TRP A 64 4.71 0.43 -6.16
C TRP A 64 4.22 1.49 -7.12
N GLU A 65 2.91 1.50 -7.38
CA GLU A 65 2.23 2.54 -8.14
C GLU A 65 1.13 3.17 -7.27
N PRO A 66 0.99 4.50 -7.30
CA PRO A 66 -0.02 5.18 -6.49
C PRO A 66 -1.41 4.83 -7.00
N MET A 67 -2.26 4.32 -6.12
CA MET A 67 -3.70 4.11 -6.37
C MET A 67 -4.49 5.33 -5.90
N VAL A 68 -4.15 5.86 -4.73
CA VAL A 68 -4.74 7.06 -4.13
C VAL A 68 -3.60 7.97 -3.73
N GLU A 69 -3.53 9.13 -4.37
CA GLU A 69 -2.55 10.15 -4.01
C GLU A 69 -2.82 10.67 -2.60
N LYS A 70 -1.84 11.36 -2.00
CA LYS A 70 -1.97 11.86 -0.63
C LYS A 70 -3.15 12.81 -0.49
N TRP A 71 -4.18 12.36 0.21
CA TRP A 71 -5.40 13.11 0.49
C TRP A 71 -5.45 13.54 1.96
N SER A 72 -5.33 14.84 2.21
CA SER A 72 -5.39 15.46 3.53
C SER A 72 -6.83 15.73 3.96
N VAL A 73 -7.25 15.08 5.03
CA VAL A 73 -8.52 15.28 5.71
C VAL A 73 -8.28 16.13 6.97
N LEU A 74 -8.80 17.36 6.95
CA LEU A 74 -8.65 18.30 8.07
C LEU A 74 -9.52 17.91 9.27
N ARG A 75 -10.74 17.42 9.00
CA ARG A 75 -11.68 17.05 10.05
C ARG A 75 -12.52 15.88 9.61
N PHE A 76 -12.44 14.81 10.38
CA PHE A 76 -13.31 13.66 10.35
C PHE A 76 -14.01 13.58 11.70
N LEU A 77 -15.28 13.95 11.75
CA LEU A 77 -16.09 13.97 12.96
C LEU A 77 -17.12 12.85 12.87
N ILE A 78 -17.08 11.93 13.83
CA ILE A 78 -18.16 10.98 14.07
C ILE A 78 -18.87 11.43 15.34
N ALA A 79 -20.15 11.76 15.21
CA ALA A 79 -21.01 12.12 16.34
C ALA A 79 -22.23 11.18 16.37
N LYS A 80 -22.43 10.51 17.50
CA LYS A 80 -23.64 9.75 17.78
C LYS A 80 -24.60 10.64 18.57
N LYS A 81 -25.83 10.77 18.12
CA LYS A 81 -26.89 11.45 18.84
C LYS A 81 -28.12 10.56 18.82
N ASP A 82 -28.57 10.14 19.99
CA ASP A 82 -29.67 9.19 20.17
C ASP A 82 -29.41 7.88 19.40
N ASN A 83 -30.24 7.58 18.39
CA ASN A 83 -30.11 6.42 17.52
C ASN A 83 -29.46 6.74 16.15
N SER A 84 -29.04 7.99 15.92
CA SER A 84 -28.40 8.40 14.66
C SER A 84 -26.89 8.54 14.81
N ARG A 85 -26.14 8.14 13.78
CA ARG A 85 -24.70 8.36 13.65
C ARG A 85 -24.46 9.33 12.50
N ASN A 86 -23.96 10.51 12.83
CA ASN A 86 -23.57 11.51 11.85
C ASN A 86 -22.06 11.43 11.62
N VAL A 87 -21.66 11.42 10.34
CA VAL A 87 -20.27 11.46 9.92
C VAL A 87 -20.08 12.72 9.08
N ASP A 88 -19.20 13.60 9.53
CA ASP A 88 -18.81 14.83 8.84
C ASP A 88 -17.34 14.73 8.44
N LEU A 89 -17.07 14.88 7.14
CA LEU A 89 -15.74 14.76 6.56
C LEU A 89 -15.43 16.06 5.80
N VAL A 90 -14.40 16.76 6.25
CA VAL A 90 -13.92 18.01 5.68
C VAL A 90 -12.48 17.77 5.21
N ALA A 91 -12.31 17.74 3.89
CA ALA A 91 -11.01 17.72 3.25
C ALA A 91 -10.34 19.10 3.29
N GLU A 92 -9.01 19.11 3.18
CA GLU A 92 -8.25 20.35 3.02
C GLU A 92 -8.56 20.99 1.66
N SER A 93 -8.77 22.32 1.62
CA SER A 93 -9.20 23.02 0.40
C SER A 93 -8.21 22.91 -0.77
N ARG A 94 -6.94 22.63 -0.47
CA ARG A 94 -5.87 22.41 -1.45
C ARG A 94 -5.58 20.95 -1.72
N SER A 95 -6.23 20.02 -1.03
CA SER A 95 -6.03 18.58 -1.20
C SER A 95 -7.20 17.97 -1.95
N THR A 96 -6.91 17.44 -3.13
CA THR A 96 -7.84 16.69 -3.97
C THR A 96 -7.75 15.21 -3.65
N LEU A 97 -8.88 14.51 -3.79
CA LEU A 97 -8.90 13.04 -3.75
C LEU A 97 -8.64 12.54 -5.17
N ASP A 98 -7.38 12.27 -5.47
CA ASP A 98 -6.98 11.78 -6.79
C ASP A 98 -6.80 10.26 -6.75
N ILE A 99 -7.58 9.57 -7.59
CA ILE A 99 -7.61 8.11 -7.66
C ILE A 99 -7.11 7.69 -9.05
N ASN A 100 -6.01 6.95 -9.07
CA ASN A 100 -5.40 6.44 -10.29
C ASN A 100 -5.90 5.02 -10.55
N ILE A 101 -6.67 4.85 -11.62
CA ILE A 101 -7.14 3.54 -12.06
C ILE A 101 -6.32 3.13 -13.28
N THR A 102 -5.42 2.17 -13.09
CA THR A 102 -4.63 1.58 -14.17
C THR A 102 -5.24 0.26 -14.64
N GLU A 103 -4.92 -0.15 -15.87
CA GLU A 103 -5.30 -1.47 -16.38
C GLU A 103 -4.76 -2.61 -15.50
N GLN A 104 -3.55 -2.42 -14.96
CA GLN A 104 -2.87 -3.39 -14.10
C GLN A 104 -3.65 -3.61 -12.80
N LEU A 105 -4.01 -2.50 -12.14
CA LEU A 105 -4.82 -2.52 -10.93
C LEU A 105 -6.15 -3.24 -11.17
N MET A 106 -6.81 -2.94 -12.29
CA MET A 106 -8.09 -3.57 -12.64
C MET A 106 -7.94 -5.08 -12.86
N GLN A 107 -6.90 -5.52 -13.55
CA GLN A 107 -6.62 -6.95 -13.77
C GLN A 107 -6.30 -7.68 -12.46
N GLN A 108 -5.49 -7.08 -11.59
CA GLN A 108 -5.20 -7.63 -10.25
C GLN A 108 -6.46 -7.68 -9.38
N ALA A 109 -7.31 -6.66 -9.42
CA ALA A 109 -8.58 -6.63 -8.69
C ALA A 109 -9.53 -7.74 -9.15
N MET A 110 -9.61 -8.01 -10.47
CA MET A 110 -10.42 -9.12 -11.00
C MET A 110 -9.90 -10.49 -10.53
N GLN A 111 -8.57 -10.68 -10.54
CA GLN A 111 -7.95 -11.91 -10.02
C GLN A 111 -8.16 -12.07 -8.51
N PHE A 112 -8.08 -10.99 -7.74
CA PHE A 112 -8.35 -11.01 -6.31
C PHE A 112 -9.84 -11.29 -6.02
N SER A 113 -10.74 -10.66 -6.77
CA SER A 113 -12.19 -10.83 -6.66
C SER A 113 -12.62 -12.29 -6.90
N SER A 114 -12.02 -12.99 -7.86
CA SER A 114 -12.33 -14.41 -8.10
C SER A 114 -11.90 -15.32 -6.94
N ARG A 115 -10.86 -14.93 -6.18
CA ARG A 115 -10.39 -15.65 -4.98
C ARG A 115 -11.15 -15.27 -3.71
N TRP A 116 -11.88 -14.15 -3.72
CA TRP A 116 -12.60 -13.62 -2.56
C TRP A 116 -13.57 -14.61 -1.90
N PRO A 117 -14.34 -15.46 -2.63
CA PRO A 117 -15.18 -16.46 -2.00
C PRO A 117 -14.39 -17.49 -1.18
N ALA A 118 -13.21 -17.90 -1.65
CA ALA A 118 -12.34 -18.83 -0.92
C ALA A 118 -11.77 -18.17 0.34
N ILE A 119 -11.37 -16.90 0.23
CA ILE A 119 -10.92 -16.09 1.37
C ILE A 119 -12.07 -15.97 2.40
N ARG A 120 -13.29 -15.61 1.97
CA ARG A 120 -14.46 -15.54 2.86
C ARG A 120 -14.77 -16.87 3.54
N ALA A 121 -14.77 -17.97 2.78
CA ALA A 121 -15.02 -19.30 3.31
C ALA A 121 -13.91 -19.79 4.26
N SER A 122 -12.72 -19.19 4.22
CA SER A 122 -11.70 -19.43 5.24
C SER A 122 -12.06 -18.72 6.55
N PHE A 123 -12.62 -17.49 6.50
CA PHE A 123 -13.01 -16.72 7.69
C PHE A 123 -14.12 -17.40 8.50
N GLU A 124 -14.99 -18.14 7.83
CA GLU A 124 -16.10 -18.87 8.45
C GLU A 124 -15.70 -20.22 9.06
N ARG A 125 -14.51 -20.74 8.72
CA ARG A 125 -14.09 -22.11 9.11
C ARG A 125 -13.24 -22.19 10.38
N ASP A 126 -13.07 -21.10 11.13
CA ASP A 126 -12.26 -21.04 12.37
C ASP A 126 -10.80 -21.54 12.25
N ASP A 127 -10.30 -21.84 11.04
CA ASP A 127 -8.89 -22.17 10.77
C ASP A 127 -7.96 -20.95 10.85
N PHE A 128 -8.46 -19.82 11.39
CA PHE A 128 -7.70 -18.62 11.66
C PHE A 128 -6.77 -18.81 12.86
N ARG A 129 -5.62 -19.45 12.60
CA ARG A 129 -4.40 -19.00 13.26
C ARG A 129 -4.17 -17.56 12.82
N TYR A 130 -4.61 -16.61 13.62
CA TYR A 130 -4.16 -15.23 13.60
C TYR A 130 -2.62 -15.23 13.68
N ARG A 131 -1.94 -15.34 12.55
CA ARG A 131 -0.61 -14.76 12.39
C ARG A 131 -0.83 -13.27 12.14
N PHE A 132 -1.40 -12.59 13.14
CA PHE A 132 -1.10 -11.17 13.35
C PHE A 132 0.41 -11.12 13.53
N HIS A 133 1.16 -10.98 12.44
CA HIS A 133 2.44 -10.29 12.51
C HIS A 133 2.09 -8.82 12.82
N LEU A 134 1.65 -8.56 14.07
CA LEU A 134 2.02 -7.34 14.77
C LEU A 134 3.51 -7.52 15.08
N GLY A 135 4.30 -7.56 14.02
CA GLY A 135 5.73 -7.61 14.10
C GLY A 135 6.20 -6.24 14.54
N PHE A 136 6.39 -6.06 15.83
CA PHE A 136 7.76 -5.76 16.21
C PHE A 136 8.62 -6.93 15.67
N CYS A 137 8.96 -6.88 14.38
CA CYS A 137 9.95 -7.78 13.82
C CYS A 137 11.29 -7.36 14.43
N HIS A 138 11.59 -7.90 15.60
CA HIS A 138 12.96 -8.03 16.09
C HIS A 138 13.59 -9.32 15.60
N ASP A 139 13.13 -9.83 14.45
CA ASP A 139 13.70 -11.00 13.82
C ASP A 139 13.94 -10.71 12.33
N ASN A 140 15.14 -11.07 11.88
CA ASN A 140 15.78 -10.75 10.61
C ASN A 140 15.10 -11.34 9.37
N SER A 141 13.79 -11.51 9.36
CA SER A 141 13.02 -12.01 8.21
C SER A 141 12.62 -10.88 7.25
N LEU A 142 13.51 -9.91 7.04
CA LEU A 142 13.46 -8.99 5.90
C LEU A 142 14.01 -9.63 4.62
N ARG A 143 14.27 -10.95 4.58
CA ARG A 143 14.82 -11.66 3.42
C ARG A 143 14.06 -11.37 2.13
N ALA A 144 12.73 -11.29 2.16
CA ALA A 144 11.96 -10.91 0.96
C ALA A 144 12.25 -9.47 0.51
N VAL A 145 12.41 -8.53 1.44
CA VAL A 145 12.78 -7.13 1.13
C VAL A 145 14.25 -7.04 0.69
N GLU A 146 15.15 -7.82 1.28
CA GLU A 146 16.56 -7.93 0.88
C GLU A 146 16.70 -8.55 -0.51
N ASP A 147 15.93 -9.59 -0.82
CA ASP A 147 15.87 -10.21 -2.14
C ASP A 147 15.26 -9.24 -3.17
N ILE A 148 14.25 -8.44 -2.78
CA ILE A 148 13.69 -7.36 -3.60
C ILE A 148 14.72 -6.25 -3.83
N GLN A 149 15.46 -5.83 -2.81
CA GLN A 149 16.53 -4.82 -2.89
C GLN A 149 17.73 -5.34 -3.70
N LEU A 150 18.07 -6.61 -3.56
CA LEU A 150 19.12 -7.30 -4.29
C LEU A 150 18.74 -7.44 -5.75
N ALA A 151 17.53 -7.91 -6.06
CA ALA A 151 16.99 -7.99 -7.42
C ALA A 151 16.95 -6.61 -8.08
N ARG A 152 16.56 -5.56 -7.35
CA ARG A 152 16.60 -4.17 -7.82
C ARG A 152 18.03 -3.68 -8.04
N THR A 153 18.96 -4.00 -7.16
CA THR A 153 20.38 -3.62 -7.30
C THR A 153 21.02 -4.38 -8.48
N GLN A 154 20.67 -5.64 -8.70
CA GLN A 154 21.14 -6.46 -9.82
C GLN A 154 20.50 -6.03 -11.16
N GLN A 155 19.20 -5.76 -11.21
CA GLN A 155 18.51 -5.22 -12.40
C GLN A 155 18.96 -3.79 -12.74
N ARG A 156 19.25 -2.96 -11.73
CA ARG A 156 19.72 -1.57 -11.90
C ARG A 156 21.23 -1.41 -11.82
N LYS A 157 22.03 -2.47 -11.95
CA LYS A 157 23.41 -2.32 -12.43
C LYS A 157 23.36 -1.91 -13.91
N ALA A 158 22.86 -0.70 -14.16
CA ALA A 158 23.15 0.04 -15.37
C ALA A 158 24.66 0.23 -15.36
N THR A 159 25.35 -0.73 -15.95
CA THR A 159 26.77 -0.63 -16.21
C THR A 159 26.84 0.45 -17.27
N VAL A 160 27.02 1.71 -16.85
CA VAL A 160 27.16 2.83 -17.78
C VAL A 160 28.40 2.55 -18.60
N ARG A 161 28.19 2.06 -19.82
CA ARG A 161 29.24 1.86 -20.80
C ARG A 161 29.28 3.12 -21.65
N TRP A 162 30.28 3.95 -21.39
CA TRP A 162 30.59 5.08 -22.25
C TRP A 162 31.17 4.54 -23.56
N ILE A 163 30.55 4.90 -24.69
CA ILE A 163 31.04 4.56 -26.03
C ILE A 163 31.40 5.87 -26.71
N THR A 164 32.68 6.03 -27.08
CA THR A 164 33.15 7.21 -27.81
C THR A 164 33.06 6.94 -29.30
N VAL A 165 32.29 7.75 -30.02
CA VAL A 165 32.14 7.66 -31.48
C VAL A 165 33.01 8.72 -32.15
N PRO A 166 33.92 8.37 -33.07
CA PRO A 166 34.72 9.34 -33.82
C PRO A 166 33.87 10.24 -34.72
N LYS A 167 34.36 11.44 -35.02
CA LYS A 167 33.73 12.36 -35.98
C LYS A 167 33.56 11.67 -37.35
N ASP A 168 32.38 11.80 -37.94
CA ASP A 168 31.97 11.24 -39.24
C ASP A 168 31.77 9.71 -39.28
N LYS A 169 31.53 9.06 -38.13
CA LYS A 169 31.05 7.67 -38.06
C LYS A 169 29.71 7.57 -37.35
N GLU A 170 28.84 6.70 -37.86
CA GLU A 170 27.57 6.35 -37.22
C GLU A 170 27.71 5.07 -36.39
N HIS A 171 26.99 5.01 -35.27
CA HIS A 171 26.91 3.83 -34.42
C HIS A 171 25.45 3.50 -34.13
N THR A 172 25.01 2.31 -34.53
CA THR A 172 23.64 1.86 -34.34
C THR A 172 23.56 0.95 -33.12
N PHE A 173 22.65 1.26 -32.20
CA PHE A 173 22.42 0.46 -31.00
C PHE A 173 21.34 -0.59 -31.28
N GLU A 174 21.65 -1.86 -31.02
CA GLU A 174 20.64 -2.92 -30.96
C GLU A 174 20.53 -3.41 -29.52
N PHE A 175 19.32 -3.33 -28.99
CA PHE A 175 19.01 -3.90 -27.69
C PHE A 175 18.45 -5.30 -27.91
N PRO A 176 19.01 -6.34 -27.25
CA PRO A 176 18.42 -7.67 -27.34
C PRO A 176 17.03 -7.62 -26.69
N ALA A 177 16.00 -7.94 -27.47
CA ALA A 177 14.67 -8.17 -26.92
C ALA A 177 14.74 -9.39 -26.00
N ARG A 178 14.78 -9.18 -24.69
CA ARG A 178 14.63 -10.27 -23.72
C ARG A 178 13.21 -10.79 -23.81
N LEU A 179 13.03 -11.94 -24.46
CA LEU A 179 11.83 -12.75 -24.33
C LEU A 179 11.64 -13.10 -22.85
N LEU A 180 10.55 -12.62 -22.26
CA LEU A 180 10.07 -13.08 -20.96
C LEU A 180 9.58 -14.52 -21.14
N LEU A 181 10.48 -15.49 -20.92
CA LEU A 181 10.12 -16.89 -20.83
C LEU A 181 9.31 -17.08 -19.55
N TYR A 182 8.00 -17.25 -19.69
CA TYR A 182 7.17 -17.80 -18.63
C TYR A 182 7.51 -19.29 -18.50
N SER A 183 8.11 -19.67 -17.37
CA SER A 183 8.28 -21.06 -16.92
C SER A 183 7.49 -21.24 -15.63
#